data_AF-A0A8E0RTS0-F1
#
_entry.id   AF-A0A8E0RTS0-F1
#
_cell.length_a   1.000
_cell.length_b   1.000
_cell.length_c   1.000
_cell.angle_alpha   90.00
_cell.angle_beta   90.00
_cell.angle_gamma   90.00
#
_symmetry.space_group_name_H-M   'P 1'
#
loop_
_entity.id
_entity.type
_entity.pdbx_description
1 polymer ?
#
loop_
_entity_poly.entity_id
_entity_poly.type
_entity_poly.pdbx_seq_one_letter_code
_entity_poly.pdbx_strand_id
1 'polypeptide(L)'
;MKMYRTIQSMTLPQALNSQYLCQLGIKYADSIIELVRNFNDEERLTETIIYLANAHKHRGITVAHLMAVLPVLTDTVVSYLQIEENKESMQEILSVVLPLIGKRL
;
A
#
# COMPACT_ATOMS: atom_id res chain seq x y z
N MET A 1 2.19 21.19 -2.09
CA MET A 1 1.20 20.31 -2.74
C MET A 1 1.28 20.33 -4.29
N LYS A 2 2.45 20.07 -4.89
CA LYS A 2 2.62 20.06 -6.37
C LYS A 2 2.75 18.67 -7.01
N MET A 3 3.01 17.61 -6.21
CA MET A 3 3.41 16.29 -6.73
C MET A 3 2.28 15.49 -7.41
N TYR A 4 1.02 15.68 -6.99
CA TYR A 4 -0.13 14.95 -7.54
C TYR A 4 -0.79 15.59 -8.77
N ARG A 5 -0.52 16.88 -9.04
CA ARG A 5 -1.06 17.57 -10.22
C ARG A 5 -0.55 16.96 -11.54
N THR A 6 0.65 16.38 -11.51
CA THR A 6 1.25 15.77 -12.70
C THR A 6 0.49 14.53 -13.15
N ILE A 7 -0.18 13.80 -12.24
CA ILE A 7 -0.92 12.57 -12.56
C ILE A 7 -2.35 12.88 -13.01
N GLN A 8 -2.97 13.93 -12.47
CA GLN A 8 -4.38 14.28 -12.73
C GLN A 8 -4.71 14.58 -14.21
N SER A 9 -3.70 14.85 -15.04
CA SER A 9 -3.85 15.14 -16.47
C SER A 9 -3.36 14.00 -17.37
N MET A 10 -2.85 12.90 -16.81
CA MET A 10 -2.36 11.77 -17.59
C MET A 10 -3.52 10.86 -17.98
N THR A 11 -3.52 10.42 -19.24
CA THR A 11 -4.34 9.28 -19.66
C THR A 11 -3.78 7.99 -19.06
N LEU A 12 -4.59 6.93 -18.98
CA LEU A 12 -4.14 5.63 -18.46
C LEU A 12 -2.87 5.11 -19.18
N PRO A 13 -2.76 5.15 -20.53
CA PRO A 13 -1.52 4.75 -21.20
C PRO A 13 -0.30 5.59 -20.82
N GLN A 14 -0.47 6.89 -20.60
CA GLN A 14 0.63 7.76 -20.15
C GLN A 14 1.04 7.44 -18.72
N ALA A 15 0.07 7.15 -17.84
CA ALA A 15 0.31 6.77 -16.46
C ALA A 15 1.10 5.46 -16.36
N LEU A 16 0.75 4.45 -17.16
CA LEU A 16 1.43 3.15 -17.19
C LEU A 16 2.89 3.24 -17.66
N ASN A 17 3.23 4.24 -18.48
CA ASN A 17 4.59 4.49 -18.95
C ASN A 17 5.36 5.52 -18.08
N SER A 18 4.75 5.99 -16.99
CA SER A 18 5.36 7.00 -16.13
C SER A 18 6.38 6.37 -15.19
N GLN A 19 7.65 6.77 -15.33
CA GLN A 19 8.71 6.37 -14.40
C GLN A 19 8.37 6.74 -12.94
N TYR A 20 7.70 7.87 -12.74
CA TYR A 20 7.28 8.29 -11.40
C TYR A 20 6.25 7.34 -10.79
N LEU A 21 5.23 6.92 -11.55
CA LEU A 21 4.23 5.97 -11.06
C LEU A 21 4.82 4.58 -10.88
N CYS A 22 5.75 4.16 -11.73
CA CYS A 22 6.49 2.92 -11.55
C CYS A 22 7.27 2.92 -10.21
N GLN A 23 8.01 3.99 -9.91
CA GLN A 23 8.73 4.14 -8.64
C GLN A 23 7.79 4.16 -7.43
N LEU A 24 6.62 4.78 -7.54
CA LEU A 24 5.62 4.75 -6.48
C LEU A 24 5.07 3.33 -6.28
N GLY A 25 4.80 2.59 -7.37
CA GLY A 25 4.37 1.20 -7.31
C GLY A 25 5.38 0.29 -6.61
N ILE A 26 6.67 0.43 -6.92
CA ILE A 26 7.76 -0.33 -6.26
C ILE A 26 7.78 -0.03 -4.76
N LYS A 27 7.81 1.26 -4.36
CA LYS A 27 7.81 1.65 -2.94
C LYS A 27 6.58 1.13 -2.19
N TYR A 28 5.45 1.05 -2.89
CA TYR A 28 4.22 0.54 -2.33
C TYR A 28 4.31 -0.97 -2.06
N ALA A 29 4.79 -1.75 -3.04
CA ALA A 29 5.04 -3.18 -2.88
C ALA A 29 6.05 -3.45 -1.74
N ASP A 30 7.15 -2.70 -1.69
CA ASP A 30 8.16 -2.81 -0.63
C ASP A 30 7.56 -2.56 0.76
N SER A 31 6.66 -1.58 0.89
CA SER A 31 5.98 -1.26 2.15
C SER A 31 5.06 -2.38 2.62
N ILE A 32 4.40 -3.07 1.69
CA ILE A 32 3.56 -4.24 2.01
C ILE A 32 4.41 -5.42 2.43
N ILE A 33 5.51 -5.67 1.73
CA ILE A 33 6.46 -6.73 2.09
C ILE A 33 7.00 -6.50 3.51
N GLU A 34 7.30 -5.27 3.87
CA GLU A 34 7.75 -4.92 5.22
C GLU A 34 6.68 -5.19 6.28
N LEU A 35 5.41 -4.85 5.99
CA LEU A 35 4.28 -5.19 6.87
C LEU A 35 4.14 -6.70 7.06
N VAL A 36 4.26 -7.48 5.97
CA VAL A 36 4.18 -8.95 6.02
C VAL A 36 5.34 -9.54 6.82
N ARG A 37 6.57 -9.05 6.60
CA ARG A 37 7.76 -9.51 7.34
C ARG A 37 7.64 -9.28 8.84
N ASN A 38 7.13 -8.12 9.22
CA ASN A 38 7.00 -7.72 10.61
C ASN A 38 5.69 -8.21 11.25
N PHE A 39 4.79 -8.87 10.51
CA PHE A 39 3.44 -9.21 10.98
C PHE A 39 3.41 -10.02 12.29
N ASN A 40 4.39 -10.91 12.49
CA ASN A 40 4.50 -11.75 13.67
C ASN A 40 5.32 -11.11 14.82
N ASP A 41 5.85 -9.90 14.63
CA ASP A 41 6.60 -9.13 15.62
C ASP A 41 5.81 -7.85 15.95
N GLU A 42 5.06 -7.87 17.05
CA GLU A 42 4.12 -6.80 17.40
C GLU A 42 4.79 -5.42 17.54
N GLU A 43 6.01 -5.39 18.09
CA GLU A 43 6.77 -4.15 18.28
C GLU A 43 7.18 -3.59 16.92
N ARG A 44 7.82 -4.39 16.06
CA ARG A 44 8.23 -3.97 14.72
C ARG A 44 7.06 -3.64 13.81
N LEU A 45 5.96 -4.40 13.92
CA LEU A 45 4.74 -4.13 13.16
C LEU A 45 4.17 -2.77 13.54
N THR A 46 4.13 -2.47 14.84
CA THR A 46 3.63 -1.20 15.34
C THR A 46 4.49 -0.04 14.84
N GLU A 47 5.82 -0.15 14.89
CA GLU A 47 6.74 0.84 14.35
C GLU A 47 6.53 1.06 12.85
N THR A 48 6.39 -0.03 12.09
CA THR A 48 6.14 0.00 10.64
C THR A 48 4.83 0.72 10.32
N ILE A 49 3.76 0.41 11.06
CA ILE A 49 2.44 1.05 10.91
C ILE A 49 2.55 2.56 11.21
N ILE A 50 3.26 2.96 12.26
CA ILE A 50 3.45 4.37 12.62
C ILE A 50 4.22 5.10 11.51
N TYR A 51 5.31 4.51 11.01
CA TYR A 51 6.10 5.06 9.92
C TYR A 51 5.25 5.29 8.66
N LEU A 52 4.48 4.28 8.24
CA LEU A 52 3.63 4.37 7.06
C LEU A 52 2.48 5.38 7.24
N ALA A 53 1.83 5.40 8.40
CA ALA A 53 0.80 6.39 8.70
C ALA A 53 1.35 7.82 8.61
N ASN A 54 2.53 8.07 9.17
CA ASN A 54 3.18 9.39 9.11
C ASN A 54 3.51 9.82 7.67
N ALA A 55 3.86 8.90 6.77
CA ALA A 55 4.13 9.22 5.36
C ALA A 55 2.88 9.72 4.60
N HIS A 56 1.70 9.30 5.06
CA HIS A 56 0.39 9.63 4.48
C HIS A 56 -0.40 10.67 5.27
N LYS A 57 0.11 11.12 6.43
CA LYS A 57 -0.50 12.14 7.27
C LYS A 57 -0.80 13.40 6.44
N HIS A 58 -2.04 13.89 6.51
CA HIS A 58 -2.55 15.04 5.76
C HIS A 58 -2.76 14.85 4.23
N ARG A 59 -2.72 13.62 3.71
CA ARG A 59 -3.02 13.35 2.29
C ARG A 59 -4.51 13.13 1.98
N GLY A 60 -5.39 13.25 2.98
CA GLY A 60 -6.84 13.04 2.83
C GLY A 60 -7.26 11.58 2.61
N ILE A 61 -6.33 10.64 2.81
CA ILE A 61 -6.60 9.20 2.77
C ILE A 61 -7.31 8.81 4.07
N THR A 62 -8.28 7.90 3.98
CA THR A 62 -9.07 7.43 5.13
C THR A 62 -9.03 5.91 5.18
N VAL A 63 -9.49 5.32 6.28
CA VAL A 63 -9.68 3.86 6.40
C VAL A 63 -10.50 3.32 5.23
N ALA A 64 -11.59 4.01 4.83
CA ALA A 64 -12.44 3.58 3.73
C ALA A 64 -11.67 3.51 2.39
N HIS A 65 -10.80 4.48 2.11
CA HIS A 65 -9.96 4.45 0.91
C HIS A 65 -9.01 3.24 0.91
N LEU A 66 -8.39 2.92 2.06
CA LEU A 66 -7.48 1.77 2.18
C LEU A 66 -8.23 0.44 2.05
N MET A 67 -9.42 0.33 2.64
CA MET A 67 -10.24 -0.88 2.53
C MET A 67 -10.80 -1.09 1.13
N ALA A 68 -11.14 -0.02 0.41
CA ALA A 68 -11.65 -0.11 -0.96
C ALA A 68 -10.64 -0.72 -1.94
N VAL A 69 -9.33 -0.51 -1.69
CA VAL A 69 -8.27 -1.01 -2.58
C VAL A 69 -7.74 -2.38 -2.17
N LEU A 70 -8.05 -2.88 -0.97
CA LEU A 70 -7.52 -4.13 -0.42
C LEU A 70 -7.56 -5.33 -1.40
N PRO A 71 -8.67 -5.62 -2.12
CA PRO A 71 -8.70 -6.74 -3.06
C PRO A 71 -7.69 -6.58 -4.21
N VAL A 72 -7.68 -5.39 -4.82
CA VAL A 72 -6.79 -5.07 -5.94
C VAL A 72 -5.33 -5.13 -5.50
N LEU A 73 -5.04 -4.65 -4.29
CA LEU A 73 -3.68 -4.69 -3.75
C LEU A 73 -3.22 -6.11 -3.49
N THR A 74 -4.08 -6.94 -2.90
CA THR A 74 -3.77 -8.33 -2.60
C THR A 74 -3.40 -9.05 -3.90
N ASP A 75 -4.26 -8.96 -4.91
CA ASP A 75 -4.06 -9.58 -6.23
C ASP A 75 -2.77 -9.10 -6.90
N THR A 76 -2.51 -7.79 -6.84
CA THR A 76 -1.32 -7.19 -7.45
C THR A 76 -0.05 -7.71 -6.79
N VAL A 77 0.00 -7.75 -5.46
CA VAL A 77 1.21 -8.13 -4.72
C VAL A 77 1.51 -9.60 -4.90
N VAL A 78 0.51 -10.47 -4.77
CA VAL A 78 0.76 -11.92 -4.90
C VAL A 78 1.13 -12.30 -6.32
N SER A 79 0.55 -11.66 -7.33
CA SER A 79 0.93 -11.88 -8.72
C SER A 79 2.34 -11.32 -9.02
N TYR A 80 2.66 -10.14 -8.50
CA TYR A 80 4.00 -9.56 -8.66
C TYR A 80 5.10 -10.42 -8.03
N LEU A 81 4.81 -11.01 -6.86
CA LEU A 81 5.74 -11.86 -6.13
C LEU A 81 5.71 -13.33 -6.54
N GLN A 82 4.80 -13.72 -7.44
CA GLN A 82 4.60 -15.12 -7.88
C GLN A 82 4.32 -16.07 -6.71
N ILE A 83 3.43 -15.65 -5.81
CA ILE A 83 3.01 -16.37 -4.59
C ILE A 83 1.48 -16.44 -4.50
N GLU A 84 0.81 -16.66 -5.63
CA GLU A 84 -0.65 -16.70 -5.73
C GLU A 84 -1.30 -17.68 -4.73
N GLU A 85 -0.61 -18.74 -4.34
CA GLU A 85 -1.03 -19.68 -3.31
C GLU A 85 -1.18 -19.05 -1.92
N ASN A 86 -0.47 -17.94 -1.65
CA ASN A 86 -0.50 -17.22 -0.38
C ASN A 86 -1.53 -16.08 -0.36
N LYS A 87 -2.43 -16.02 -1.35
CA LYS A 87 -3.43 -14.95 -1.49
C LYS A 87 -4.30 -14.76 -0.26
N GLU A 88 -4.79 -15.84 0.33
CA GLU A 88 -5.66 -15.78 1.51
C GLU A 88 -4.90 -15.19 2.71
N SER A 89 -3.68 -15.65 2.97
CA SER A 89 -2.84 -15.13 4.05
C SER A 89 -2.45 -13.67 3.84
N MET A 90 -2.12 -13.27 2.60
CA MET A 90 -1.85 -11.87 2.27
C MET A 90 -3.10 -11.00 2.52
N GLN A 91 -4.27 -11.46 2.11
CA GLN A 91 -5.53 -10.74 2.33
C GLN A 91 -5.84 -10.60 3.82
N GLU A 92 -5.62 -11.65 4.61
CA GLU A 92 -5.77 -11.63 6.06
C GLU A 92 -4.85 -10.57 6.69
N ILE A 93 -3.55 -10.63 6.41
CA ILE A 93 -2.56 -9.67 6.92
C ILE A 93 -2.97 -8.23 6.57
N LEU A 94 -3.27 -7.97 5.30
CA LEU A 94 -3.66 -6.64 4.81
C LEU A 94 -4.96 -6.15 5.47
N SER A 95 -5.91 -7.04 5.71
CA SER A 95 -7.19 -6.70 6.36
C SER A 95 -7.02 -6.28 7.82
N VAL A 96 -5.96 -6.76 8.48
CA VAL A 96 -5.60 -6.37 9.84
C VAL A 96 -4.83 -5.04 9.85
N VAL A 97 -3.79 -4.90 9.01
CA VAL A 97 -2.86 -3.77 9.09
C VAL A 97 -3.38 -2.47 8.45
N LEU A 98 -4.11 -2.54 7.34
CA LEU A 98 -4.58 -1.34 6.64
C LEU A 98 -5.54 -0.48 7.49
N PRO A 99 -6.50 -1.05 8.25
CA PRO A 99 -7.30 -0.27 9.20
C PRO A 99 -6.47 0.40 10.29
N LEU A 100 -5.41 -0.25 10.77
CA LEU A 100 -4.55 0.30 11.82
C LEU A 100 -3.76 1.51 11.33
N ILE A 101 -3.28 1.47 10.08
CA ILE A 101 -2.68 2.63 9.42
C ILE A 101 -3.75 3.73 9.29
N GLY A 102 -4.92 3.40 8.75
CA GLY A 102 -5.98 4.37 8.48
C GLY A 102 -6.51 5.10 9.73
N LYS A 103 -6.53 4.43 10.90
CA LYS A 103 -6.89 5.04 12.20
C LYS A 103 -5.88 6.08 12.68
N ARG A 104 -4.70 6.16 12.08
CA ARG A 104 -3.59 7.04 12.47
C ARG A 104 -3.32 8.18 11.49
N LEU A 105 -4.08 8.28 10.39
CA LEU A 105 -3.93 9.28 9.33
C LEU A 105 -4.50 10.66 9.67
#